data_AF-A0A1Y2U7F7-F1
#
_entry.id   AF-A0A1Y2U7F7-F1
#
_cell.length_a   1.000
_cell.length_b   1.000
_cell.length_c   1.000
_cell.angle_alpha   90.00
_cell.angle_beta   90.00
_cell.angle_gamma   90.00
#
_symmetry.space_group_name_H-M   'P 1'
#
loop_
_entity.id
_entity.type
_entity.pdbx_description
1 polymer ?
#
loop_
_entity_poly.entity_id
_entity_poly.type
_entity_poly.pdbx_seq_one_letter_code
_entity_poly.pdbx_strand_id
1 'polypeptide(L)'
;MPCNEVNPFQLPIRDVQVLPDIPDSFMKGIAATVGTPPQNIVVLAWPDLNNTWIYGPQAYCDNTVIWNDVICQVRRGNYYDEGNSSTWVKADDIVGAGGAATEVQPSGEELGVGGLVTSSLGGADSFGFNLNESLASFPIGIPTSAWDHGYTILHAMGLGRNSTILNALLQTGQISSRMWSIYWGRMWVDDNSAVDGSIVFGGYDQQKTIGKNYTQPLDFSENTGCWTGMKVHISSVRLNFRNGDDQELVDHNSEIDACIVPQRQLLLEAPKWLLDNFQSATSMQSIGTSYGLHWSASLYDASTVFDGDLTISLSTGLEIRVPNSQYLVPFVEIDRNGSRIFNSSERELLLTAVTGNPATLGRYFLTAAYLMVDIDSNTFTLWQANPTSDSKLVGSPSNIECTNQTTSGSGEMPLNYSQAPQATPGLSGGSIAGIVVGVVGGVAILGIGLFLYFRRLPSNNKPPYSLAQELHGSPEVLPEVSGQYHYTYEMDGNTLTRN
;
A
#
# COMPACT_ATOMS: atom_id res chain seq x y z
N MET A 1 11.26 -25.32 -28.84
CA MET A 1 12.28 -24.32 -28.47
C MET A 1 12.87 -24.74 -27.15
N PRO A 2 14.19 -24.72 -26.94
CA PRO A 2 14.77 -25.03 -25.63
C PRO A 2 14.21 -24.04 -24.59
N CYS A 3 13.83 -24.53 -23.41
CA CYS A 3 13.41 -23.72 -22.28
C CYS A 3 14.57 -22.77 -21.93
N ASN A 4 14.49 -21.49 -22.28
CA ASN A 4 15.40 -20.49 -21.72
C ASN A 4 15.06 -20.36 -20.23
N GLU A 5 16.06 -20.47 -19.36
CA GLU A 5 15.89 -20.12 -17.95
C GLU A 5 15.43 -18.66 -17.87
N VAL A 6 14.21 -18.45 -17.39
CA VAL A 6 13.70 -17.10 -17.11
C VAL A 6 14.31 -16.67 -15.79
N ASN A 7 15.26 -15.72 -15.88
CA ASN A 7 15.96 -15.20 -14.71
C ASN A 7 15.13 -14.10 -14.04
N PRO A 8 15.22 -13.96 -12.70
CA PRO A 8 14.67 -12.80 -12.02
C PRO A 8 15.34 -11.52 -12.52
N PHE A 9 14.63 -10.41 -12.43
CA PHE A 9 15.15 -9.08 -12.72
C PHE A 9 14.89 -8.13 -11.54
N GLN A 10 15.68 -7.09 -11.45
CA GLN A 10 15.59 -6.10 -10.38
C GLN A 10 15.33 -4.70 -10.94
N LEU A 11 14.55 -3.91 -10.21
CA LEU A 11 14.33 -2.50 -10.47
C LEU A 11 14.83 -1.68 -9.26
N PRO A 12 15.55 -0.58 -9.49
CA PRO A 12 16.06 0.24 -8.40
C PRO A 12 14.94 1.04 -7.73
N ILE A 13 15.01 1.15 -6.40
CA ILE A 13 14.24 2.10 -5.60
C ILE A 13 15.18 3.24 -5.21
N ARG A 14 15.04 4.38 -5.88
CA ARG A 14 15.98 5.50 -5.80
C ARG A 14 15.26 6.83 -5.89
N ASP A 15 15.97 7.92 -5.62
CA ASP A 15 15.44 9.25 -5.89
C ASP A 15 15.21 9.44 -7.40
N VAL A 16 14.00 9.84 -7.75
CA VAL A 16 13.58 10.12 -9.13
C VAL A 16 13.11 11.56 -9.20
N GLN A 17 13.70 12.32 -10.12
CA GLN A 17 13.26 13.67 -10.49
C GLN A 17 11.88 13.54 -11.14
N VAL A 18 10.83 13.94 -10.44
CA VAL A 18 9.44 13.74 -10.86
C VAL A 18 9.05 14.70 -11.98
N LEU A 19 9.37 15.99 -11.82
CA LEU A 19 9.09 17.04 -12.80
C LEU A 19 10.42 17.56 -13.37
N PRO A 20 10.75 17.28 -14.64
CA PRO A 20 12.04 17.66 -15.24
C PRO A 20 12.33 19.16 -15.24
N ASP A 21 11.30 19.98 -15.19
CA ASP A 21 11.33 21.44 -15.23
C ASP A 21 11.39 22.10 -13.83
N ILE A 22 11.18 21.33 -12.75
CA ILE A 22 11.25 21.82 -11.36
C ILE A 22 12.46 21.20 -10.67
N PRO A 23 13.58 21.91 -10.49
CA PRO A 23 14.75 21.40 -9.78
C PRO A 23 14.39 20.79 -8.43
N ASP A 24 15.05 19.68 -8.09
CA ASP A 24 14.92 18.99 -6.82
C ASP A 24 13.52 18.44 -6.50
N SER A 25 12.63 18.28 -7.49
CA SER A 25 11.32 17.61 -7.34
C SER A 25 11.46 16.08 -7.19
N PHE A 26 12.22 15.65 -6.19
CA PHE A 26 12.58 14.25 -5.99
C PHE A 26 11.55 13.50 -5.14
N MET A 27 11.18 12.31 -5.62
CA MET A 27 10.52 11.29 -4.81
C MET A 27 11.30 9.98 -4.90
N LYS A 28 11.39 9.23 -3.79
CA LYS A 28 12.03 7.92 -3.79
C LYS A 28 11.00 6.83 -4.15
N GLY A 29 11.25 6.12 -5.25
CA GLY A 29 10.37 5.07 -5.74
C GLY A 29 10.96 4.36 -6.95
N ILE A 30 10.10 3.68 -7.72
CA ILE A 30 10.47 2.95 -8.93
C ILE A 30 10.05 3.79 -10.13
N ALA A 31 11.00 4.17 -10.97
CA ALA A 31 10.68 4.86 -12.22
C ALA A 31 9.95 3.90 -13.18
N ALA A 32 8.87 4.39 -13.79
CA ALA A 32 8.11 3.65 -14.79
C ALA A 32 7.59 4.60 -15.88
N THR A 33 7.06 4.02 -16.95
CA THR A 33 6.46 4.74 -18.07
C THR A 33 5.11 4.16 -18.44
N VAL A 34 4.18 5.03 -18.82
CA VAL A 34 2.84 4.63 -19.29
C VAL A 34 2.53 5.32 -20.61
N GLY A 35 1.87 4.59 -21.52
CA GLY A 35 1.34 5.14 -22.76
C GLY A 35 2.33 5.35 -23.91
N THR A 36 1.78 5.79 -25.04
CA THR A 36 2.52 6.08 -26.28
C THR A 36 2.17 7.47 -26.81
N PRO A 37 3.08 8.47 -26.78
CA PRO A 37 4.47 8.36 -26.32
C PRO A 37 4.57 8.07 -24.81
N PRO A 38 5.68 7.47 -24.34
CA PRO A 38 5.89 7.17 -22.92
C PRO A 38 5.82 8.41 -22.03
N GLN A 39 4.97 8.37 -21.01
CA GLN A 39 4.86 9.37 -19.95
C GLN A 39 5.55 8.85 -18.69
N ASN A 40 6.51 9.60 -18.16
CA ASN A 40 7.28 9.19 -16.98
C ASN A 40 6.46 9.36 -15.70
N ILE A 41 6.44 8.30 -14.90
CA ILE A 41 5.80 8.28 -13.58
C ILE A 41 6.70 7.59 -12.55
N VAL A 42 6.37 7.72 -11.27
CA VAL A 42 7.07 7.05 -10.17
C VAL A 42 6.08 6.22 -9.37
N VAL A 43 6.33 4.92 -9.25
CA VAL A 43 5.44 3.96 -8.60
C VAL A 43 6.03 3.44 -7.28
N LEU A 44 5.16 2.93 -6.43
CA LEU A 44 5.49 2.24 -5.18
C LEU A 44 4.87 0.85 -5.15
N ALA A 45 5.49 -0.11 -4.45
CA ALA A 45 4.92 -1.44 -4.25
C ALA A 45 3.77 -1.41 -3.22
N TRP A 46 2.60 -1.94 -3.60
CA TRP A 46 1.40 -2.01 -2.76
C TRP A 46 0.88 -3.46 -2.66
N PRO A 47 1.27 -4.22 -1.62
CA PRO A 47 0.90 -5.64 -1.49
C PRO A 47 -0.54 -5.91 -1.07
N ASP A 48 -1.30 -4.90 -0.67
CA ASP A 48 -2.73 -4.96 -0.35
C ASP A 48 -3.63 -4.64 -1.55
N LEU A 49 -3.04 -4.33 -2.71
CA LEU A 49 -3.73 -4.09 -3.97
C LEU A 49 -3.38 -5.16 -5.01
N ASN A 50 -4.38 -5.71 -5.68
CA ASN A 50 -4.23 -6.61 -6.82
C ASN A 50 -4.03 -5.84 -8.14
N ASN A 51 -4.72 -4.70 -8.31
CA ASN A 51 -4.58 -3.89 -9.50
C ASN A 51 -3.53 -2.78 -9.34
N THR A 52 -3.02 -2.28 -10.47
CA THR A 52 -2.17 -1.08 -10.51
C THR A 52 -3.04 0.15 -10.72
N TRP A 53 -2.91 1.12 -9.81
CA TRP A 53 -3.67 2.37 -9.79
C TRP A 53 -2.76 3.55 -10.06
N ILE A 54 -3.07 4.29 -11.12
CA ILE A 54 -2.25 5.38 -11.66
C ILE A 54 -3.04 6.69 -11.59
N TYR A 55 -2.48 7.68 -10.93
CA TYR A 55 -3.03 9.01 -10.78
C TYR A 55 -2.99 9.80 -12.09
N GLY A 56 -4.16 10.27 -12.52
CA GLY A 56 -4.29 11.24 -13.60
C GLY A 56 -4.32 12.70 -13.09
N PRO A 57 -4.49 13.69 -13.98
CA PRO A 57 -4.52 15.10 -13.61
C PRO A 57 -5.64 15.51 -12.63
N GLN A 58 -6.64 14.65 -12.44
CA GLN A 58 -7.75 14.83 -11.49
C GLN A 58 -7.53 14.08 -10.17
N ALA A 59 -6.30 13.68 -9.87
CA ALA A 59 -5.96 12.98 -8.64
C ALA A 59 -6.41 13.78 -7.41
N TYR A 60 -7.03 13.09 -6.45
CA TYR A 60 -7.40 13.70 -5.19
C TYR A 60 -6.16 13.93 -4.32
N CYS A 61 -6.02 15.15 -3.82
CA CYS A 61 -5.13 15.51 -2.71
C CYS A 61 -5.90 16.36 -1.71
N ASP A 62 -5.69 16.12 -0.42
CA ASP A 62 -6.37 16.86 0.64
C ASP A 62 -5.83 18.29 0.68
N ASN A 63 -6.67 19.29 0.37
CA ASN A 63 -6.27 20.70 0.32
C ASN A 63 -6.00 21.33 1.69
N THR A 64 -6.35 20.65 2.79
CA THR A 64 -6.00 21.08 4.15
C THR A 64 -4.52 20.83 4.46
N VAL A 65 -3.88 19.96 3.67
CA VAL A 65 -2.51 19.50 3.84
C VAL A 65 -1.64 19.83 2.63
N ILE A 66 -2.19 19.61 1.45
CA ILE A 66 -1.53 19.78 0.15
C ILE A 66 -1.93 21.14 -0.40
N TRP A 67 -1.05 22.12 -0.25
CA TRP A 67 -1.40 23.53 -0.48
C TRP A 67 -1.59 23.92 -1.95
N ASN A 68 -1.16 23.10 -2.91
CA ASN A 68 -1.37 23.32 -4.33
C ASN A 68 -1.21 22.03 -5.18
N ASP A 69 -1.60 22.13 -6.45
CA ASP A 69 -1.57 21.02 -7.40
C ASP A 69 -0.15 20.55 -7.75
N VAL A 70 0.85 21.44 -7.66
CA VAL A 70 2.25 21.08 -7.94
C VAL A 70 2.79 20.13 -6.86
N ILE A 71 2.53 20.42 -5.58
CA ILE A 71 2.86 19.52 -4.47
C ILE A 71 2.16 18.17 -4.68
N CYS A 72 0.87 18.21 -5.03
CA CYS A 72 0.10 16.99 -5.31
C CYS A 72 0.77 16.17 -6.43
N GLN A 73 1.04 16.78 -7.58
CA GLN A 73 1.65 16.13 -8.74
C GLN A 73 3.01 15.51 -8.41
N VAL A 74 3.88 16.22 -7.68
CA VAL A 74 5.18 15.70 -7.25
C VAL A 74 4.98 14.52 -6.30
N ARG A 75 4.14 14.67 -5.26
CA ARG A 75 3.87 13.59 -4.29
C ARG A 75 3.23 12.36 -4.93
N ARG A 76 2.40 12.52 -5.96
CA ARG A 76 1.78 11.42 -6.72
C ARG A 76 2.74 10.76 -7.73
N GLY A 77 3.96 11.26 -7.89
CA GLY A 77 4.94 10.67 -8.81
C GLY A 77 4.66 11.02 -10.27
N ASN A 78 4.27 12.27 -10.52
CA ASN A 78 3.79 12.82 -11.79
C ASN A 78 2.43 12.23 -12.22
N TYR A 79 1.71 12.90 -13.10
CA TYR A 79 0.44 12.40 -13.62
C TYR A 79 0.60 11.66 -14.94
N TYR A 80 -0.29 10.70 -15.16
CA TYR A 80 -0.53 10.10 -16.46
C TYR A 80 -1.78 10.72 -17.09
N ASP A 81 -1.64 11.28 -18.29
CA ASP A 81 -2.76 11.81 -19.08
C ASP A 81 -3.12 10.80 -20.17
N GLU A 82 -4.23 10.10 -20.00
CA GLU A 82 -4.69 9.09 -20.95
C GLU A 82 -5.05 9.69 -22.32
N GLY A 83 -5.42 10.98 -22.37
CA GLY A 83 -5.71 11.70 -23.61
C GLY A 83 -4.47 11.93 -24.48
N ASN A 84 -3.28 11.89 -23.88
CA ASN A 84 -2.00 12.04 -24.57
C ASN A 84 -1.36 10.69 -24.97
N SER A 85 -2.06 9.57 -24.75
CA SER A 85 -1.60 8.24 -25.18
C SER A 85 -2.39 7.70 -26.36
N SER A 86 -1.70 7.46 -27.47
CA SER A 86 -2.26 6.83 -28.67
C SER A 86 -2.57 5.33 -28.51
N THR A 87 -2.06 4.70 -27.45
CA THR A 87 -2.27 3.29 -27.13
C THR A 87 -3.27 3.06 -26.00
N TRP A 88 -3.82 4.14 -25.42
CA TRP A 88 -4.87 4.04 -24.41
C TRP A 88 -6.15 3.45 -25.01
N VAL A 89 -6.63 2.39 -24.37
CA VAL A 89 -7.92 1.75 -24.69
C VAL A 89 -8.81 1.85 -23.46
N LYS A 90 -9.75 2.79 -23.50
CA LYS A 90 -10.75 2.96 -22.44
C LYS A 90 -11.63 1.72 -22.31
N ALA A 91 -11.91 1.32 -21.07
CA ALA A 91 -12.92 0.34 -20.71
C ALA A 91 -13.98 0.99 -19.80
N ASP A 92 -15.03 0.22 -19.45
CA ASP A 92 -16.06 0.68 -18.50
C ASP A 92 -15.49 0.83 -17.09
N ASP A 93 -14.61 -0.09 -16.69
CA ASP A 93 -13.89 -0.13 -15.43
C ASP A 93 -12.59 -0.95 -15.58
N ILE A 94 -11.84 -1.12 -14.49
CA ILE A 94 -10.60 -1.89 -14.51
C ILE A 94 -10.83 -3.37 -14.84
N VAL A 95 -11.98 -3.93 -14.50
CA VAL A 95 -12.33 -5.33 -14.77
C VAL A 95 -12.54 -5.52 -16.27
N GLY A 96 -13.25 -4.59 -16.92
CA GLY A 96 -13.43 -4.54 -18.36
C GLY A 96 -12.11 -4.37 -19.13
N ALA A 97 -11.10 -3.77 -18.50
CA ALA A 97 -9.74 -3.68 -19.05
C ALA A 97 -8.90 -4.96 -18.88
N GLY A 98 -9.41 -5.97 -18.17
CA GLY A 98 -8.69 -7.21 -17.86
C GLY A 98 -8.00 -7.22 -16.50
N GLY A 99 -8.33 -6.27 -15.62
CA GLY A 99 -7.87 -6.24 -14.24
C GLY A 99 -8.60 -7.22 -13.31
N ALA A 100 -8.15 -7.29 -12.06
CA ALA A 100 -8.79 -8.08 -11.02
C ALA A 100 -10.15 -7.47 -10.61
N ALA A 101 -11.15 -8.33 -10.43
CA ALA A 101 -12.51 -7.93 -10.06
C ALA A 101 -12.64 -7.39 -8.61
N THR A 102 -11.67 -7.69 -7.77
CA THR A 102 -11.64 -7.26 -6.37
C THR A 102 -10.21 -6.96 -5.95
N GLU A 103 -10.06 -6.01 -5.04
CA GLU A 103 -8.82 -5.84 -4.27
C GLU A 103 -8.69 -6.91 -3.18
N VAL A 104 -7.58 -6.91 -2.41
CA VAL A 104 -7.28 -8.00 -1.46
C VAL A 104 -8.30 -8.07 -0.33
N GLN A 105 -8.79 -6.92 0.15
CA GLN A 105 -9.85 -6.79 1.15
C GLN A 105 -10.67 -5.50 0.94
N PRO A 106 -11.95 -5.43 1.34
CA PRO A 106 -12.80 -4.25 1.13
C PRO A 106 -12.33 -2.99 1.87
N SER A 107 -11.68 -3.12 3.03
CA SER A 107 -11.24 -1.95 3.81
C SER A 107 -9.76 -1.63 3.66
N GLY A 108 -8.95 -2.52 3.06
CA GLY A 108 -7.50 -2.36 2.85
C GLY A 108 -6.72 -1.78 4.04
N GLU A 109 -5.51 -1.29 3.78
CA GLU A 109 -4.88 -0.30 4.67
C GLU A 109 -5.70 1.01 4.69
N GLU A 110 -6.20 1.39 3.52
CA GLU A 110 -6.94 2.62 3.27
C GLU A 110 -8.43 2.32 3.05
N LEU A 111 -9.32 3.00 3.79
CA LEU A 111 -10.76 2.72 3.77
C LEU A 111 -11.41 2.80 2.37
N GLY A 112 -10.80 3.55 1.45
CA GLY A 112 -11.27 3.69 0.07
C GLY A 112 -10.89 2.54 -0.87
N VAL A 113 -10.03 1.60 -0.45
CA VAL A 113 -9.59 0.47 -1.29
C VAL A 113 -10.77 -0.32 -1.87
N GLY A 114 -11.79 -0.63 -1.08
CA GLY A 114 -12.97 -1.36 -1.56
C GLY A 114 -13.82 -0.60 -2.58
N GLY A 115 -13.67 0.73 -2.64
CA GLY A 115 -14.36 1.58 -3.62
C GLY A 115 -13.65 1.66 -4.97
N LEU A 116 -12.33 1.42 -5.02
CA LEU A 116 -11.48 1.69 -6.18
C LEU A 116 -12.00 1.08 -7.49
N VAL A 117 -12.39 -0.21 -7.46
CA VAL A 117 -12.91 -0.91 -8.66
C VAL A 117 -14.18 -0.23 -9.20
N THR A 118 -15.01 0.31 -8.33
CA THR A 118 -16.32 0.89 -8.70
C THR A 118 -16.31 2.40 -8.94
N SER A 119 -15.34 3.13 -8.37
CA SER A 119 -15.29 4.60 -8.43
C SER A 119 -14.21 5.15 -9.36
N SER A 120 -13.33 4.30 -9.89
CA SER A 120 -12.22 4.70 -10.74
C SER A 120 -12.54 4.47 -12.22
N LEU A 121 -11.84 5.18 -13.10
CA LEU A 121 -11.82 4.82 -14.52
C LEU A 121 -10.96 3.57 -14.72
N GLY A 122 -11.25 2.80 -15.76
CA GLY A 122 -10.39 1.70 -16.19
C GLY A 122 -10.11 1.73 -17.68
N GLY A 123 -8.96 1.18 -18.04
CA GLY A 123 -8.56 0.97 -19.42
C GLY A 123 -7.24 0.23 -19.48
N ALA A 124 -6.72 0.05 -20.67
CA ALA A 124 -5.45 -0.62 -20.90
C ALA A 124 -4.49 0.29 -21.66
N ASP A 125 -3.20 0.22 -21.32
CA ASP A 125 -2.16 0.93 -22.05
C ASP A 125 -0.82 0.18 -22.01
N SER A 126 0.19 0.66 -22.71
CA SER A 126 1.57 0.20 -22.48
C SER A 126 2.04 0.64 -21.10
N PHE A 127 2.54 -0.29 -20.30
CA PHE A 127 3.17 -0.04 -19.01
C PHE A 127 4.58 -0.63 -19.01
N GLY A 128 5.60 0.12 -18.62
CA GLY A 128 6.97 -0.39 -18.63
C GLY A 128 7.82 0.19 -17.53
N PHE A 129 8.81 -0.58 -17.07
CA PHE A 129 9.82 -0.13 -16.12
C PHE A 129 11.09 0.35 -16.82
N ASN A 130 11.38 -0.23 -17.98
CA ASN A 130 12.36 0.24 -18.95
C ASN A 130 11.98 -0.32 -20.34
N LEU A 131 12.85 -0.13 -21.34
CA LEU A 131 12.61 -0.58 -22.72
C LEU A 131 12.46 -2.11 -22.87
N ASN A 132 13.06 -2.89 -21.98
CA ASN A 132 13.08 -4.36 -22.06
C ASN A 132 11.95 -5.01 -21.25
N GLU A 133 11.49 -4.36 -20.18
CA GLU A 133 10.38 -4.81 -19.34
C GLU A 133 9.15 -3.93 -19.56
N SER A 134 8.52 -4.09 -20.72
CA SER A 134 7.23 -3.46 -21.04
C SER A 134 6.13 -4.49 -21.23
N LEU A 135 4.93 -4.12 -20.81
CA LEU A 135 3.69 -4.86 -20.93
C LEU A 135 2.77 -4.09 -21.87
N ALA A 136 2.48 -4.66 -23.04
CA ALA A 136 1.54 -4.09 -23.97
C ALA A 136 0.10 -4.33 -23.46
N SER A 137 -0.77 -3.31 -23.56
CA SER A 137 -2.19 -3.42 -23.19
C SER A 137 -2.39 -3.90 -21.74
N PHE A 138 -1.60 -3.39 -20.82
CA PHE A 138 -1.69 -3.67 -19.39
C PHE A 138 -2.89 -2.93 -18.76
N PRO A 139 -3.75 -3.61 -17.98
CA PRO A 139 -4.88 -2.96 -17.30
C PRO A 139 -4.41 -1.96 -16.25
N ILE A 140 -4.95 -0.75 -16.32
CA ILE A 140 -4.65 0.38 -15.46
C ILE A 140 -5.96 0.97 -14.94
N GLY A 141 -5.97 1.28 -13.64
CA GLY A 141 -7.06 2.01 -13.01
C GLY A 141 -6.64 3.44 -12.71
N ILE A 142 -7.55 4.39 -12.91
CA ILE A 142 -7.32 5.81 -12.64
C ILE A 142 -8.29 6.27 -11.56
N PRO A 143 -7.84 6.42 -10.30
CA PRO A 143 -8.71 6.89 -9.23
C PRO A 143 -9.25 8.30 -9.51
N THR A 144 -10.57 8.47 -9.38
CA THR A 144 -11.25 9.76 -9.59
C THR A 144 -11.88 10.33 -8.31
N SER A 145 -11.74 9.61 -7.20
CA SER A 145 -12.26 9.98 -5.88
C SER A 145 -11.18 9.80 -4.82
N ALA A 146 -11.37 10.45 -3.67
CA ALA A 146 -10.55 10.18 -2.49
C ALA A 146 -10.64 8.70 -2.12
N TRP A 147 -9.50 8.02 -2.05
CA TRP A 147 -9.42 6.63 -1.60
C TRP A 147 -8.36 6.39 -0.52
N ASP A 148 -7.42 7.32 -0.39
CA ASP A 148 -6.17 7.17 0.34
C ASP A 148 -5.86 8.40 1.21
N HIS A 149 -6.88 8.94 1.89
CA HIS A 149 -6.82 10.13 2.76
C HIS A 149 -6.07 11.38 2.21
N GLY A 150 -5.68 11.39 0.93
CA GLY A 150 -4.93 12.47 0.26
C GLY A 150 -3.44 12.60 0.61
N TYR A 151 -2.87 11.74 1.48
CA TYR A 151 -1.47 11.88 1.93
C TYR A 151 -0.53 10.75 1.48
N THR A 152 -1.04 9.63 0.97
CA THR A 152 -0.17 8.58 0.42
C THR A 152 0.59 9.10 -0.80
N ILE A 153 1.72 8.48 -1.10
CA ILE A 153 2.62 8.96 -2.14
C ILE A 153 2.74 7.96 -3.28
N LEU A 154 3.02 8.48 -4.47
CA LEU A 154 3.31 7.73 -5.68
C LEU A 154 2.13 6.89 -6.20
N HIS A 155 2.21 6.47 -7.45
CA HIS A 155 1.25 5.52 -8.01
C HIS A 155 1.35 4.17 -7.31
N ALA A 156 0.22 3.47 -7.21
CA ALA A 156 0.15 2.20 -6.52
C ALA A 156 0.34 1.02 -7.49
N MET A 157 1.50 0.36 -7.42
CA MET A 157 1.75 -0.88 -8.17
C MET A 157 1.26 -2.07 -7.34
N GLY A 158 0.13 -2.66 -7.75
CA GLY A 158 -0.53 -3.73 -7.00
C GLY A 158 0.24 -5.05 -7.03
N LEU A 159 0.74 -5.49 -5.87
CA LEU A 159 1.51 -6.72 -5.67
C LEU A 159 0.81 -7.74 -4.75
N GLY A 160 -0.49 -7.61 -4.60
CA GLY A 160 -1.31 -8.50 -3.79
C GLY A 160 -1.45 -9.92 -4.35
N ARG A 161 -2.20 -10.74 -3.62
CA ARG A 161 -2.39 -12.17 -3.89
C ARG A 161 -2.88 -12.53 -5.29
N ASN A 162 -3.58 -11.62 -5.96
CA ASN A 162 -4.02 -11.75 -7.34
C ASN A 162 -3.52 -10.59 -8.21
N SER A 163 -2.25 -10.22 -8.01
CA SER A 163 -1.60 -9.11 -8.70
C SER A 163 -1.67 -9.24 -10.23
N THR A 164 -2.25 -8.23 -10.89
CA THR A 164 -2.34 -8.16 -12.35
C THR A 164 -0.96 -8.03 -12.99
N ILE A 165 -0.04 -7.28 -12.36
CA ILE A 165 1.31 -7.10 -12.88
C ILE A 165 2.15 -8.37 -12.76
N LEU A 166 2.09 -9.09 -11.63
CA LEU A 166 2.80 -10.37 -11.49
C LEU A 166 2.25 -11.42 -12.48
N ASN A 167 0.94 -11.45 -12.67
CA ASN A 167 0.31 -12.33 -13.66
C ASN A 167 0.77 -11.98 -15.09
N ALA A 168 0.83 -10.70 -15.44
CA ALA A 168 1.27 -10.24 -16.76
C ALA A 168 2.77 -10.53 -17.02
N LEU A 169 3.63 -10.30 -16.03
CA LEU A 169 5.06 -10.63 -16.12
C LEU A 169 5.28 -12.14 -16.28
N LEU A 170 4.51 -12.97 -15.57
CA LEU A 170 4.56 -14.43 -15.71
C LEU A 170 4.11 -14.87 -17.11
N GLN A 171 2.97 -14.35 -17.59
CA GLN A 171 2.40 -14.71 -18.90
C GLN A 171 3.29 -14.28 -20.07
N THR A 172 4.01 -13.16 -19.94
CA THR A 172 4.96 -12.68 -20.95
C THR A 172 6.35 -13.34 -20.83
N GLY A 173 6.53 -14.26 -19.87
CA GLY A 173 7.79 -14.99 -19.68
C GLY A 173 8.92 -14.13 -19.13
N GLN A 174 8.62 -12.99 -18.49
CA GLN A 174 9.61 -12.11 -17.85
C GLN A 174 10.00 -12.61 -16.44
N ILE A 175 9.14 -13.40 -15.79
CA ILE A 175 9.43 -14.08 -14.52
C ILE A 175 8.97 -15.54 -14.58
N SER A 176 9.60 -16.41 -13.77
CA SER A 176 9.26 -17.83 -13.66
C SER A 176 8.25 -18.17 -12.56
N SER A 177 8.00 -17.23 -11.64
CA SER A 177 7.11 -17.37 -10.50
C SER A 177 6.58 -16.00 -10.06
N ARG A 178 5.38 -15.94 -9.48
CA ARG A 178 4.78 -14.74 -8.87
C ARG A 178 5.39 -14.48 -7.50
N MET A 179 6.70 -14.29 -7.52
CA MET A 179 7.52 -13.93 -6.38
C MET A 179 8.01 -12.51 -6.57
N TRP A 180 8.06 -11.74 -5.50
CA TRP A 180 8.73 -10.46 -5.48
C TRP A 180 9.45 -10.25 -4.16
N SER A 181 10.48 -9.43 -4.14
CA SER A 181 11.18 -9.08 -2.91
C SER A 181 11.62 -7.63 -2.92
N ILE A 182 11.74 -7.03 -1.75
CA ILE A 182 12.01 -5.60 -1.59
C ILE A 182 13.03 -5.35 -0.49
N TYR A 183 13.92 -4.41 -0.80
CA TYR A 183 14.78 -3.70 0.13
C TYR A 183 14.62 -2.21 -0.15
N TRP A 184 14.28 -1.41 0.86
CA TRP A 184 14.01 0.01 0.63
C TRP A 184 15.28 0.83 0.33
N GLY A 185 16.43 0.33 0.76
CA GLY A 185 17.68 1.09 0.74
C GLY A 185 17.94 1.85 2.03
N ARG A 186 19.06 2.56 2.08
CA ARG A 186 19.40 3.52 3.14
C ARG A 186 19.31 4.93 2.59
N MET A 187 18.59 5.78 3.30
CA MET A 187 18.38 7.17 2.92
C MET A 187 18.55 8.11 4.10
N TRP A 188 18.57 9.41 3.82
CA TRP A 188 18.81 10.47 4.82
C TRP A 188 20.17 10.37 5.53
N VAL A 189 21.12 9.73 4.87
CA VAL A 189 22.50 9.59 5.30
C VAL A 189 23.39 10.31 4.28
N ASP A 190 24.67 10.46 4.59
CA ASP A 190 25.62 11.02 3.64
C ASP A 190 25.76 10.14 2.39
N ASP A 191 26.20 10.74 1.27
CA ASP A 191 26.27 10.08 -0.04
C ASP A 191 27.11 8.79 -0.04
N ASN A 192 28.11 8.66 0.84
CA ASN A 192 28.93 7.44 0.91
C ASN A 192 28.24 6.30 1.68
N SER A 193 27.25 6.64 2.51
CA SER A 193 26.45 5.70 3.30
C SER A 193 25.09 5.39 2.66
N ALA A 194 24.66 6.20 1.70
CA ALA A 194 23.42 6.02 0.98
C ALA A 194 23.48 4.76 0.11
N VAL A 195 22.42 3.97 0.14
CA VAL A 195 22.31 2.75 -0.66
C VAL A 195 20.94 2.74 -1.29
N ASP A 196 20.88 2.69 -2.62
CA ASP A 196 19.61 2.52 -3.32
C ASP A 196 18.96 1.19 -2.94
N GLY A 197 17.64 1.21 -2.83
CA GLY A 197 16.85 0.01 -2.64
C GLY A 197 16.66 -0.73 -3.96
N SER A 198 15.98 -1.86 -3.88
CA SER A 198 15.53 -2.59 -5.05
C SER A 198 14.25 -3.36 -4.78
N ILE A 199 13.46 -3.54 -5.84
CA ILE A 199 12.49 -4.60 -5.93
C ILE A 199 13.00 -5.65 -6.92
N VAL A 200 12.87 -6.93 -6.60
CA VAL A 200 13.21 -8.03 -7.50
C VAL A 200 11.93 -8.79 -7.82
N PHE A 201 11.72 -9.09 -9.10
CA PHE A 201 10.61 -9.91 -9.58
C PHE A 201 11.11 -11.29 -9.98
N GLY A 202 10.34 -12.33 -9.66
CA GLY A 202 10.68 -13.74 -9.93
C GLY A 202 11.76 -14.34 -9.01
N GLY A 203 12.19 -13.61 -7.98
CA GLY A 203 13.31 -14.03 -7.13
C GLY A 203 13.65 -13.02 -6.04
N TYR A 204 14.88 -13.14 -5.53
CA TYR A 204 15.45 -12.27 -4.51
C TYR A 204 16.94 -11.99 -4.72
N ASP A 205 17.46 -10.94 -4.09
CA ASP A 205 18.88 -10.59 -4.10
C ASP A 205 19.57 -11.14 -2.84
N GLN A 206 20.35 -12.20 -3.01
CA GLN A 206 21.05 -12.86 -1.91
C GLN A 206 22.02 -11.91 -1.20
N GLN A 207 22.64 -10.95 -1.91
CA GLN A 207 23.62 -10.05 -1.31
C GLN A 207 22.99 -9.05 -0.34
N LYS A 208 21.68 -8.84 -0.41
CA LYS A 208 20.93 -7.93 0.47
C LYS A 208 20.45 -8.58 1.76
N THR A 209 20.85 -9.82 2.05
CA THR A 209 20.40 -10.58 3.22
C THR A 209 21.55 -10.92 4.16
N ILE A 210 21.30 -10.91 5.48
CA ILE A 210 22.24 -11.31 6.53
C ILE A 210 21.58 -12.35 7.42
N GLY A 211 22.34 -13.37 7.82
CA GLY A 211 21.97 -14.27 8.90
C GLY A 211 20.85 -15.25 8.54
N LYS A 212 20.10 -15.67 9.56
CA LYS A 212 18.99 -16.63 9.40
C LYS A 212 17.75 -15.91 8.86
N ASN A 213 16.97 -16.65 8.10
CA ASN A 213 15.71 -16.18 7.58
C ASN A 213 14.54 -16.55 8.51
N TYR A 214 13.44 -15.85 8.32
CA TYR A 214 12.16 -16.14 8.95
C TYR A 214 11.10 -16.27 7.86
N THR A 215 10.64 -17.49 7.60
CA THR A 215 9.59 -17.77 6.62
C THR A 215 8.28 -18.11 7.34
N GLN A 216 7.17 -17.57 6.86
CA GLN A 216 5.82 -17.88 7.35
C GLN A 216 4.82 -17.97 6.19
N PRO A 217 3.70 -18.67 6.39
CA PRO A 217 2.59 -18.61 5.45
C PRO A 217 2.02 -17.19 5.37
N LEU A 218 1.53 -16.82 4.19
CA LEU A 218 0.66 -15.67 4.03
C LEU A 218 -0.72 -15.98 4.60
N ASP A 219 -1.26 -15.08 5.43
CA ASP A 219 -2.58 -15.19 6.04
C ASP A 219 -3.43 -13.95 5.76
N PHE A 220 -4.24 -14.03 4.70
CA PHE A 220 -5.15 -12.96 4.29
C PHE A 220 -6.51 -12.99 5.01
N SER A 221 -6.66 -13.77 6.09
CA SER A 221 -7.94 -13.86 6.79
C SER A 221 -8.29 -12.56 7.50
N GLU A 222 -9.55 -12.12 7.38
CA GLU A 222 -10.03 -10.87 8.00
C GLU A 222 -9.84 -10.86 9.53
N ASN A 223 -9.86 -12.05 10.15
CA ASN A 223 -9.67 -12.21 11.60
C ASN A 223 -8.29 -11.76 12.10
N THR A 224 -7.29 -11.66 11.22
CA THR A 224 -5.95 -11.20 11.59
C THR A 224 -5.82 -9.68 11.59
N GLY A 225 -6.75 -8.97 10.94
CA GLY A 225 -6.58 -7.57 10.57
C GLY A 225 -5.49 -7.33 9.51
N CYS A 226 -4.83 -8.36 8.99
CA CYS A 226 -3.62 -8.20 8.18
C CYS A 226 -3.85 -8.21 6.68
N TRP A 227 -4.05 -7.01 6.11
CA TRP A 227 -4.45 -6.85 4.71
C TRP A 227 -3.42 -7.35 3.69
N THR A 228 -2.13 -7.26 4.01
CA THR A 228 -1.03 -7.74 3.15
C THR A 228 -0.80 -9.25 3.27
N GLY A 229 -1.44 -9.91 4.23
CA GLY A 229 -1.21 -11.32 4.56
C GLY A 229 0.12 -11.60 5.26
N MET A 230 0.96 -10.59 5.47
CA MET A 230 2.31 -10.72 6.05
C MET A 230 2.30 -10.42 7.55
N LYS A 231 1.67 -11.30 8.32
CA LYS A 231 1.53 -11.16 9.77
C LYS A 231 2.80 -11.56 10.51
N VAL A 232 3.21 -10.74 11.47
CA VAL A 232 4.30 -11.04 12.40
C VAL A 232 3.89 -10.76 13.84
N HIS A 233 4.61 -11.38 14.77
CA HIS A 233 4.44 -11.18 16.21
C HIS A 233 5.72 -10.55 16.75
N ILE A 234 5.65 -9.27 17.14
CA ILE A 234 6.76 -8.55 17.76
C ILE A 234 6.77 -8.90 19.24
N SER A 235 7.86 -9.53 19.67
CA SER A 235 8.08 -9.97 21.06
C SER A 235 8.93 -9.00 21.86
N SER A 236 9.73 -8.15 21.20
CA SER A 236 10.58 -7.18 21.87
C SER A 236 10.93 -6.01 20.94
N VAL A 237 11.04 -4.83 21.52
CA VAL A 237 11.51 -3.59 20.87
C VAL A 237 12.51 -2.95 21.83
N ARG A 238 13.81 -3.02 21.50
CA ARG A 238 14.89 -2.52 22.36
C ARG A 238 15.49 -1.24 21.79
N LEU A 239 15.71 -0.27 22.65
CA LEU A 239 16.62 0.84 22.38
C LEU A 239 18.04 0.39 22.67
N ASN A 240 18.92 0.52 21.69
CA ASN A 240 20.33 0.18 21.80
C ASN A 240 21.14 1.47 21.98
N PHE A 241 21.56 1.75 23.20
CA PHE A 241 22.31 2.95 23.53
C PHE A 241 23.77 2.83 23.06
N ARG A 242 24.39 3.97 22.74
CA ARG A 242 25.80 4.00 22.29
C ARG A 242 26.80 3.57 23.37
N ASN A 243 26.40 3.60 24.63
CA ASN A 243 27.21 3.10 25.75
C ASN A 243 27.20 1.56 25.84
N GLY A 244 26.43 0.87 24.99
CA GLY A 244 26.29 -0.59 24.97
C GLY A 244 25.15 -1.13 25.83
N ASP A 245 24.40 -0.27 26.54
CA ASP A 245 23.21 -0.67 27.28
C ASP A 245 22.01 -0.83 26.33
N ASP A 246 21.13 -1.77 26.67
CA ASP A 246 19.86 -1.96 26.00
C ASP A 246 18.70 -1.67 26.96
N GLN A 247 17.65 -1.02 26.46
CA GLN A 247 16.40 -0.84 27.19
C GLN A 247 15.23 -1.44 26.42
N GLU A 248 14.54 -2.39 27.05
CA GLU A 248 13.32 -2.98 26.51
C GLU A 248 12.14 -2.00 26.63
N LEU A 249 11.37 -1.87 25.55
CA LEU A 249 10.17 -1.04 25.49
C LEU A 249 8.89 -1.87 25.53
N VAL A 250 8.95 -3.16 25.21
CA VAL A 250 7.80 -4.06 25.31
C VAL A 250 7.65 -4.57 26.74
N ASP A 251 6.48 -4.36 27.34
CA ASP A 251 6.20 -4.84 28.70
C ASP A 251 6.28 -6.38 28.78
N HIS A 252 6.70 -6.90 29.94
CA HIS A 252 6.79 -8.35 30.16
C HIS A 252 5.44 -9.05 29.92
N ASN A 253 5.42 -10.04 29.01
CA ASN A 253 4.25 -10.81 28.54
C ASN A 253 3.31 -10.08 27.56
N SER A 254 3.73 -8.95 27.01
CA SER A 254 3.04 -8.32 25.89
C SER A 254 3.67 -8.77 24.57
N GLU A 255 2.84 -9.00 23.55
CA GLU A 255 3.25 -9.15 22.16
C GLU A 255 2.44 -8.18 21.31
N ILE A 256 3.04 -7.69 20.22
CA ILE A 256 2.37 -6.81 19.27
C ILE A 256 2.19 -7.60 17.97
N ASP A 257 0.94 -7.93 17.65
CA ASP A 257 0.57 -8.41 16.32
C ASP A 257 0.70 -7.26 15.32
N ALA A 258 1.54 -7.43 14.32
CA ALA A 258 1.81 -6.41 13.31
C ALA A 258 1.76 -6.96 11.89
N CYS A 259 1.45 -6.07 10.96
CA CYS A 259 1.45 -6.34 9.52
C CYS A 259 2.61 -5.64 8.84
N ILE A 260 3.30 -6.35 7.95
CA ILE A 260 4.31 -5.70 7.11
C ILE A 260 3.59 -4.98 5.98
N VAL A 261 3.80 -3.66 5.87
CA VAL A 261 3.09 -2.78 4.93
C VAL A 261 4.13 -1.89 4.21
N PRO A 262 4.77 -2.39 3.13
CA PRO A 262 5.89 -1.70 2.47
C PRO A 262 5.60 -0.26 2.01
N GLN A 263 4.35 0.05 1.67
CA GLN A 263 3.96 1.38 1.25
C GLN A 263 3.85 2.38 2.41
N ARG A 264 3.59 1.93 3.65
CA ARG A 264 3.35 2.79 4.82
C ARG A 264 4.58 3.61 5.13
N GLN A 265 4.44 4.94 5.21
CA GLN A 265 5.57 5.87 5.24
C GLN A 265 6.39 5.88 6.54
N LEU A 266 5.99 5.15 7.57
CA LEU A 266 6.67 5.12 8.88
C LEU A 266 7.44 3.81 9.09
N LEU A 267 8.17 3.69 10.20
CA LEU A 267 8.84 2.45 10.58
C LEU A 267 7.87 1.52 11.31
N LEU A 268 7.22 2.04 12.35
CA LEU A 268 6.30 1.28 13.20
C LEU A 268 5.13 2.16 13.62
N GLU A 269 3.93 1.74 13.27
CA GLU A 269 2.71 2.21 13.93
C GLU A 269 2.33 1.15 14.97
N ALA A 270 2.32 1.52 16.25
CA ALA A 270 2.19 0.59 17.36
C ALA A 270 1.15 1.07 18.37
N PRO A 271 0.74 0.22 19.33
CA PRO A 271 -0.07 0.66 20.46
C PRO A 271 0.57 1.84 21.19
N LYS A 272 -0.26 2.78 21.65
CA LYS A 272 0.19 4.02 22.32
C LYS A 272 1.19 3.78 23.47
N TRP A 273 1.01 2.71 24.25
CA TRP A 273 1.88 2.41 25.39
C TRP A 273 3.35 2.20 24.98
N LEU A 274 3.63 1.68 23.76
CA LEU A 274 5.00 1.49 23.30
C LEU A 274 5.68 2.84 23.04
N LEU A 275 4.93 3.80 22.48
CA LEU A 275 5.42 5.16 22.26
C LEU A 275 5.63 5.90 23.59
N ASP A 276 4.75 5.70 24.58
CA ASP A 276 4.89 6.26 25.92
C ASP A 276 6.16 5.71 26.62
N ASN A 277 6.45 4.40 26.44
CA ASN A 277 7.68 3.77 26.92
C ASN A 277 8.92 4.34 26.22
N PHE A 278 8.87 4.55 24.88
CA PHE A 278 9.95 5.19 24.13
C PHE A 278 10.25 6.61 24.65
N GLN A 279 9.20 7.43 24.83
CA GLN A 279 9.34 8.80 25.34
C GLN A 279 9.92 8.81 26.76
N SER A 280 9.47 7.90 27.61
CA SER A 280 10.00 7.76 28.97
C SER A 280 11.46 7.34 28.99
N ALA A 281 11.87 6.41 28.11
CA ALA A 281 13.23 5.92 28.00
C ALA A 281 14.22 6.98 27.47
N THR A 282 13.78 7.76 26.50
CA THR A 282 14.64 8.74 25.80
C THR A 282 14.58 10.14 26.40
N SER A 283 13.55 10.44 27.21
CA SER A 283 13.23 11.79 27.70
C SER A 283 13.00 12.83 26.59
N MET A 284 12.85 12.39 25.34
CA MET A 284 12.61 13.27 24.21
C MET A 284 11.25 13.95 24.33
N GLN A 285 11.19 15.23 23.98
CA GLN A 285 9.96 16.03 24.02
C GLN A 285 9.56 16.43 22.60
N SER A 286 8.37 16.03 22.19
CA SER A 286 7.85 16.39 20.88
C SER A 286 7.60 17.90 20.79
N ILE A 287 8.03 18.51 19.68
CA ILE A 287 7.79 19.91 19.35
C ILE A 287 6.63 20.09 18.35
N GLY A 288 6.01 18.99 17.91
CA GLY A 288 4.91 19.04 16.96
C GLY A 288 4.69 17.74 16.20
N THR A 289 3.92 17.83 15.12
CA THR A 289 3.60 16.72 14.23
C THR A 289 4.00 17.10 12.81
N SER A 290 4.58 16.15 12.09
CA SER A 290 4.95 16.34 10.70
C SER A 290 3.74 16.23 9.78
N TYR A 291 3.66 17.19 8.87
CA TYR A 291 2.74 17.22 7.73
C TYR A 291 3.47 17.04 6.38
N GLY A 292 4.77 16.71 6.44
CA GLY A 292 5.63 16.50 5.28
C GLY A 292 5.44 15.13 4.62
N LEU A 293 6.54 14.51 4.20
CA LEU A 293 6.51 13.17 3.59
C LEU A 293 6.30 12.04 4.61
N HIS A 294 6.66 12.25 5.89
CA HIS A 294 6.39 11.32 6.98
C HIS A 294 5.16 11.76 7.77
N TRP A 295 4.03 11.71 7.08
CA TRP A 295 2.74 12.13 7.63
C TRP A 295 2.50 11.54 9.03
N SER A 296 2.12 12.40 9.98
CA SER A 296 1.85 12.06 11.39
C SER A 296 3.05 11.61 12.23
N ALA A 297 4.28 11.70 11.73
CA ALA A 297 5.48 11.53 12.56
C ALA A 297 5.57 12.62 13.62
N SER A 298 6.10 12.29 14.80
CA SER A 298 6.36 13.30 15.84
C SER A 298 7.66 14.05 15.54
N LEU A 299 7.64 15.38 15.70
CA LEU A 299 8.80 16.25 15.47
C LEU A 299 9.59 16.46 16.76
N TYR A 300 10.90 16.53 16.66
CA TYR A 300 11.82 16.79 17.77
C TYR A 300 12.94 17.75 17.35
N ASP A 301 13.48 18.51 18.29
CA ASP A 301 14.67 19.34 18.08
C ASP A 301 15.91 18.44 17.91
N ALA A 302 16.64 18.61 16.81
CA ALA A 302 17.78 17.77 16.44
C ALA A 302 18.92 17.76 17.47
N SER A 303 19.00 18.77 18.36
CA SER A 303 20.03 18.83 19.41
C SER A 303 19.73 17.96 20.63
N THR A 304 18.50 17.42 20.75
CA THR A 304 18.02 16.70 21.94
C THR A 304 17.53 15.28 21.65
N VAL A 305 17.71 14.79 20.42
CA VAL A 305 17.21 13.47 20.02
C VAL A 305 18.10 12.33 20.51
N PHE A 306 17.47 11.20 20.79
CA PHE A 306 18.15 9.92 20.98
C PHE A 306 19.00 9.57 19.75
N ASP A 307 20.21 9.06 19.97
CA ASP A 307 21.21 8.83 18.94
C ASP A 307 21.63 7.34 18.78
N GLY A 308 20.91 6.45 19.48
CA GLY A 308 21.09 5.00 19.44
C GLY A 308 20.20 4.29 18.44
N ASP A 309 20.44 2.99 18.26
CA ASP A 309 19.69 2.16 17.31
C ASP A 309 18.44 1.57 17.97
N LEU A 310 17.56 0.99 17.15
CA LEU A 310 16.36 0.28 17.61
C LEU A 310 16.44 -1.17 17.11
N THR A 311 16.23 -2.15 17.98
CA THR A 311 16.14 -3.56 17.59
C THR A 311 14.71 -4.07 17.79
N ILE A 312 14.10 -4.59 16.72
CA ILE A 312 12.79 -5.25 16.75
C ILE A 312 13.03 -6.76 16.69
N SER A 313 12.51 -7.48 17.68
CA SER A 313 12.64 -8.94 17.77
C SER A 313 11.28 -9.60 17.56
N LEU A 314 11.21 -10.50 16.58
CA LEU A 314 10.01 -11.31 16.35
C LEU A 314 10.01 -12.52 17.31
N SER A 315 8.83 -13.01 17.68
CA SER A 315 8.67 -14.18 18.58
C SER A 315 9.36 -15.45 18.06
N THR A 316 9.72 -15.46 16.77
CA THR A 316 10.42 -16.54 16.08
C THR A 316 11.95 -16.46 16.21
N GLY A 317 12.46 -15.40 16.83
CA GLY A 317 13.89 -15.19 17.09
C GLY A 317 14.64 -14.43 15.99
N LEU A 318 13.96 -13.94 14.94
CA LEU A 318 14.56 -12.97 14.02
C LEU A 318 14.66 -11.60 14.71
N GLU A 319 15.86 -11.04 14.75
CA GLU A 319 16.13 -9.71 15.26
C GLU A 319 16.50 -8.78 14.09
N ILE A 320 15.82 -7.65 14.00
CA ILE A 320 16.09 -6.61 13.01
C ILE A 320 16.59 -5.37 13.73
N ARG A 321 17.86 -5.03 13.53
CA ARG A 321 18.47 -3.81 14.06
C ARG A 321 18.38 -2.69 13.04
N VAL A 322 17.62 -1.67 13.38
CA VAL A 322 17.39 -0.47 12.58
C VAL A 322 18.30 0.66 13.06
N PRO A 323 19.18 1.20 12.18
CA PRO A 323 20.03 2.32 12.53
C PRO A 323 19.22 3.57 12.89
N ASN A 324 19.70 4.37 13.84
CA ASN A 324 19.09 5.65 14.24
C ASN A 324 18.67 6.53 13.06
N SER A 325 19.56 6.66 12.07
CA SER A 325 19.37 7.49 10.88
C SER A 325 18.23 7.04 9.97
N GLN A 326 17.62 5.88 10.22
CA GLN A 326 16.48 5.36 9.44
C GLN A 326 15.15 5.45 10.19
N TYR A 327 15.11 5.95 11.43
CA TYR A 327 13.85 6.12 12.17
C TYR A 327 13.75 7.43 12.96
N LEU A 328 14.87 8.11 13.17
CA LEU A 328 14.95 9.51 13.57
C LEU A 328 15.60 10.29 12.43
N VAL A 329 14.77 10.67 11.46
CA VAL A 329 15.22 11.22 10.16
C VAL A 329 15.08 12.74 10.16
N PRO A 330 15.80 13.51 9.32
CA PRO A 330 15.54 14.94 9.15
C PRO A 330 14.11 15.19 8.65
N PHE A 331 13.51 16.30 9.07
CA PHE A 331 12.23 16.72 8.49
C PHE A 331 12.34 16.94 6.99
N VAL A 332 11.39 16.38 6.23
CA VAL A 332 11.36 16.47 4.77
C VAL A 332 9.94 16.70 4.25
N GLU A 333 9.82 17.63 3.30
CA GLU A 333 8.56 17.95 2.64
C GLU A 333 8.78 18.37 1.17
N ILE A 334 7.67 18.57 0.45
CA ILE A 334 7.65 19.17 -0.88
C ILE A 334 7.17 20.61 -0.72
N ASP A 335 8.02 21.57 -1.06
CA ASP A 335 7.70 23.00 -1.00
C ASP A 335 6.67 23.38 -2.09
N ARG A 336 6.08 24.56 -1.97
CA ARG A 336 5.06 25.11 -2.87
C ARG A 336 5.50 25.18 -4.32
N ASN A 337 6.80 25.26 -4.59
CA ASN A 337 7.37 25.24 -5.92
C ASN A 337 7.57 23.82 -6.49
N GLY A 338 7.30 22.77 -5.72
CA GLY A 338 7.48 21.37 -6.09
C GLY A 338 8.86 20.77 -5.75
N SER A 339 9.80 21.56 -5.23
CA SER A 339 11.11 21.05 -4.80
C SER A 339 11.02 20.34 -3.44
N ARG A 340 11.80 19.27 -3.27
CA ARG A 340 11.95 18.59 -1.98
C ARG A 340 12.93 19.36 -1.11
N ILE A 341 12.49 19.74 0.07
CA ILE A 341 13.29 20.51 1.04
C ILE A 341 13.46 19.76 2.35
N PHE A 342 14.53 20.09 3.07
CA PHE A 342 14.88 19.48 4.35
C PHE A 342 15.06 20.54 5.43
N ASN A 343 14.57 20.26 6.63
CA ASN A 343 14.92 21.01 7.83
C ASN A 343 15.79 20.13 8.75
N SER A 344 17.10 20.36 8.70
CA SER A 344 18.08 19.59 9.48
C SER A 344 18.12 19.97 10.97
N SER A 345 17.43 21.04 11.38
CA SER A 345 17.26 21.40 12.80
C SER A 345 16.15 20.59 13.47
N GLU A 346 15.34 19.88 12.69
CA GLU A 346 14.24 19.04 13.18
C GLU A 346 14.48 17.57 12.83
N ARG A 347 13.89 16.68 13.63
CA ARG A 347 13.87 15.24 13.41
C ARG A 347 12.46 14.71 13.49
N GLU A 348 12.13 13.82 12.57
CA GLU A 348 10.89 13.05 12.54
C GLU A 348 11.14 11.67 13.16
N LEU A 349 10.42 11.37 14.25
CA LEU A 349 10.35 10.03 14.79
C LEU A 349 9.34 9.23 14.00
N LEU A 350 9.82 8.20 13.30
CA LEU A 350 9.01 7.34 12.44
C LEU A 350 8.32 6.20 13.22
N LEU A 351 8.07 6.43 14.51
CA LEU A 351 7.27 5.59 15.39
C LEU A 351 6.06 6.41 15.82
N THR A 352 4.85 5.88 15.59
CA THR A 352 3.62 6.56 15.99
C THR A 352 2.63 5.61 16.64
N ALA A 353 1.63 6.19 17.31
CA ALA A 353 0.56 5.44 17.92
C ALA A 353 -0.56 5.17 16.91
N VAL A 354 -1.11 3.96 16.92
CA VAL A 354 -2.31 3.59 16.19
C VAL A 354 -3.42 3.14 17.14
N THR A 355 -4.66 3.49 16.83
CA THR A 355 -5.86 3.11 17.59
C THR A 355 -6.90 2.52 16.65
N GLY A 356 -7.39 1.32 16.94
CA GLY A 356 -8.46 0.69 16.16
C GLY A 356 -8.01 -0.03 14.89
N ASN A 357 -6.79 0.22 14.41
CA ASN A 357 -6.13 -0.55 13.35
C ASN A 357 -5.03 -1.45 13.95
N PRO A 358 -4.67 -2.57 13.28
CA PRO A 358 -3.51 -3.38 13.66
C PRO A 358 -2.21 -2.55 13.59
N ALA A 359 -1.20 -2.97 14.34
CA ALA A 359 0.12 -2.38 14.24
C ALA A 359 0.72 -2.66 12.85
N THR A 360 1.56 -1.76 12.35
CA THR A 360 2.19 -1.89 11.02
C THR A 360 3.69 -1.71 11.11
N LEU A 361 4.43 -2.56 10.41
CA LEU A 361 5.85 -2.38 10.09
C LEU A 361 5.93 -1.84 8.67
N GLY A 362 6.24 -0.57 8.56
CA GLY A 362 6.17 0.16 7.31
C GLY A 362 7.47 0.13 6.49
N ARG A 363 7.53 1.02 5.51
CA ARG A 363 8.65 1.24 4.60
C ARG A 363 10.00 1.36 5.29
N TYR A 364 10.07 2.09 6.41
CA TYR A 364 11.34 2.32 7.11
C TYR A 364 11.82 1.11 7.91
N PHE A 365 10.95 0.15 8.21
CA PHE A 365 11.43 -1.16 8.67
C PHE A 365 12.24 -1.86 7.56
N LEU A 366 11.87 -1.68 6.29
CA LEU A 366 12.53 -2.29 5.13
C LEU A 366 13.84 -1.58 4.70
N THR A 367 14.27 -0.54 5.42
CA THR A 367 15.66 -0.04 5.32
C THR A 367 16.64 -0.94 6.08
N ALA A 368 16.12 -1.79 6.97
CA ALA A 368 16.87 -2.69 7.83
C ALA A 368 16.44 -4.15 7.70
N ALA A 369 15.28 -4.43 7.12
CA ALA A 369 14.81 -5.76 6.78
C ALA A 369 14.76 -5.97 5.26
N TYR A 370 15.03 -7.21 4.83
CA TYR A 370 14.81 -7.65 3.46
C TYR A 370 13.57 -8.54 3.43
N LEU A 371 12.60 -8.21 2.59
CA LEU A 371 11.34 -8.95 2.48
C LEU A 371 11.27 -9.68 1.14
N MET A 372 10.89 -10.95 1.16
CA MET A 372 10.50 -11.73 -0.02
C MET A 372 9.08 -12.24 0.17
N VAL A 373 8.25 -12.13 -0.86
CA VAL A 373 6.88 -12.63 -0.90
C VAL A 373 6.76 -13.58 -2.08
N ASP A 374 6.42 -14.81 -1.79
CA ASP A 374 6.16 -15.85 -2.78
C ASP A 374 4.67 -16.18 -2.77
N ILE A 375 3.95 -15.61 -3.73
CA ILE A 375 2.50 -15.81 -3.89
C ILE A 375 2.20 -17.24 -4.33
N ASP A 376 3.08 -17.87 -5.12
CA ASP A 376 2.88 -19.23 -5.61
C ASP A 376 3.04 -20.27 -4.49
N SER A 377 4.00 -20.06 -3.60
CA SER A 377 4.20 -20.91 -2.42
C SER A 377 3.35 -20.49 -1.22
N ASN A 378 2.57 -19.40 -1.33
CA ASN A 378 1.78 -18.80 -0.25
C ASN A 378 2.61 -18.51 1.02
N THR A 379 3.80 -17.93 0.87
CA THR A 379 4.69 -17.59 1.98
C THR A 379 5.33 -16.21 1.83
N PHE A 380 5.76 -15.63 2.94
CA PHE A 380 6.72 -14.53 2.94
C PHE A 380 7.93 -14.90 3.78
N THR A 381 9.07 -14.29 3.48
CA THR A 381 10.32 -14.48 4.21
C THR A 381 10.98 -13.15 4.52
N LEU A 382 11.51 -13.02 5.74
CA LEU A 382 12.28 -11.89 6.21
C LEU A 382 13.73 -12.27 6.54
N TRP A 383 14.61 -11.29 6.37
CA TRP A 383 15.99 -11.30 6.86
C TRP A 383 16.34 -9.92 7.42
N GLN A 384 17.39 -9.86 8.23
CA GLN A 384 18.15 -8.61 8.38
C GLN A 384 18.72 -8.22 7.01
N ALA A 385 18.54 -6.96 6.62
CA ALA A 385 19.07 -6.43 5.37
C ALA A 385 20.58 -6.19 5.46
N ASN A 386 21.28 -6.49 4.36
CA ASN A 386 22.66 -6.09 4.14
C ASN A 386 22.71 -4.83 3.26
N PRO A 387 23.13 -3.68 3.79
CA PRO A 387 23.20 -2.42 3.05
C PRO A 387 24.43 -2.40 2.12
N THR A 388 24.37 -3.15 1.03
CA THR A 388 25.43 -3.22 0.02
C THR A 388 24.89 -2.87 -1.37
N SER A 389 25.74 -2.27 -2.21
CA SER A 389 25.48 -2.10 -3.63
C SER A 389 25.67 -3.40 -4.42
N ASP A 390 26.38 -4.38 -3.86
CA ASP A 390 26.58 -5.69 -4.49
C ASP A 390 25.23 -6.40 -4.69
N SER A 391 25.11 -7.14 -5.79
CA SER A 391 23.87 -7.84 -6.15
C SER A 391 24.14 -9.24 -6.68
N LYS A 392 23.30 -10.19 -6.27
CA LYS A 392 23.26 -11.55 -6.79
C LYS A 392 21.83 -12.07 -6.75
N LEU A 393 21.15 -11.97 -7.89
CA LEU A 393 19.76 -12.43 -8.01
C LEU A 393 19.69 -13.95 -8.03
N VAL A 394 18.71 -14.50 -7.30
CA VAL A 394 18.39 -15.92 -7.19
C VAL A 394 16.92 -16.08 -7.50
N GLY A 395 16.60 -16.85 -8.55
CA GLY A 395 15.23 -17.14 -8.96
C GLY A 395 14.59 -18.27 -8.17
N SER A 396 13.27 -18.36 -8.23
CA SER A 396 12.53 -19.55 -7.76
C SER A 396 12.81 -20.75 -8.70
N PRO A 397 12.97 -21.99 -8.20
CA PRO A 397 13.06 -23.16 -9.06
C PRO A 397 11.79 -23.27 -9.92
N SER A 398 11.97 -23.21 -11.24
CA SER A 398 10.87 -23.14 -12.21
C SER A 398 9.92 -24.34 -12.06
N ASN A 399 8.63 -24.06 -11.83
CA ASN A 399 7.55 -25.05 -11.92
C ASN A 399 7.16 -25.39 -13.37
N ILE A 400 7.92 -24.90 -14.35
CA ILE A 400 7.72 -25.22 -15.76
C ILE A 400 8.27 -26.63 -15.99
N GLU A 401 7.41 -27.65 -15.88
CA GLU A 401 7.72 -29.01 -16.31
C GLU A 401 8.08 -29.00 -17.81
N CYS A 402 9.37 -28.92 -18.11
CA CYS A 402 9.86 -29.11 -19.48
C CYS A 402 9.76 -30.62 -19.80
N THR A 403 8.61 -31.07 -20.31
CA THR A 403 8.52 -32.39 -20.95
C THR A 403 9.41 -32.41 -22.19
N ASN A 404 10.62 -32.96 -22.05
CA ASN A 404 11.47 -33.32 -23.18
C ASN A 404 10.83 -34.48 -23.95
N GLN A 405 9.93 -34.19 -24.89
CA GLN A 405 9.59 -35.15 -25.93
C GLN A 405 10.65 -35.10 -27.03
N THR A 406 11.67 -35.94 -26.88
CA THR A 406 12.51 -36.40 -27.98
C THR A 406 11.76 -37.48 -28.75
N THR A 407 11.25 -37.17 -29.94
CA THR A 407 11.25 -38.13 -31.07
C THR A 407 11.07 -37.40 -32.40
N SER A 408 12.07 -37.56 -33.27
CA SER A 408 12.04 -37.23 -34.70
C SER A 408 11.13 -38.21 -35.45
N GLY A 409 10.40 -37.72 -36.46
CA GLY A 409 9.80 -38.59 -37.48
C GLY A 409 8.62 -37.96 -38.21
N SER A 410 8.86 -37.55 -39.46
CA SER A 410 7.89 -37.13 -40.47
C SER A 410 6.75 -38.14 -40.72
N GLY A 411 5.53 -37.65 -40.91
CA GLY A 411 4.45 -38.42 -41.55
C GLY A 411 3.05 -37.95 -41.17
N GLU A 412 2.40 -37.28 -42.13
CA GLU A 412 0.94 -37.22 -42.38
C GLU A 412 -0.06 -37.00 -41.22
N MET A 413 -0.90 -35.98 -41.42
CA MET A 413 -2.18 -35.81 -40.72
C MET A 413 -3.00 -37.11 -40.72
N PRO A 414 -3.63 -37.41 -39.57
CA PRO A 414 -5.04 -37.78 -39.61
C PRO A 414 -5.86 -36.86 -38.72
N LEU A 415 -6.86 -36.25 -39.34
CA LEU A 415 -8.11 -35.91 -38.67
C LEU A 415 -8.63 -37.16 -37.96
N ASN A 416 -8.75 -37.14 -36.63
CA ASN A 416 -9.74 -37.95 -35.96
C ASN A 416 -10.29 -37.26 -34.72
N TYR A 417 -11.51 -36.76 -34.87
CA TYR A 417 -12.42 -36.46 -33.77
C TYR A 417 -12.64 -37.74 -32.95
N SER A 418 -12.47 -37.65 -31.65
CA SER A 418 -13.05 -38.60 -30.71
C SER A 418 -13.51 -37.83 -29.49
N GLN A 419 -14.79 -37.46 -29.53
CA GLN A 419 -15.56 -36.90 -28.42
C GLN A 419 -15.55 -37.89 -27.25
N ALA A 420 -15.18 -37.40 -26.07
CA ALA A 420 -15.64 -37.93 -24.80
C ALA A 420 -16.20 -36.74 -23.99
N PRO A 421 -17.49 -36.75 -23.60
CA PRO A 421 -18.17 -35.55 -23.12
C PRO A 421 -17.88 -35.31 -21.63
N GLN A 422 -17.22 -34.20 -21.30
CA GLN A 422 -17.20 -33.68 -19.92
C GLN A 422 -18.42 -32.78 -19.71
N ALA A 423 -19.35 -33.31 -18.93
CA ALA A 423 -20.54 -32.59 -18.48
C ALA A 423 -20.16 -31.46 -17.52
N THR A 424 -20.55 -30.24 -17.87
CA THR A 424 -20.66 -29.13 -16.92
C THR A 424 -21.95 -29.30 -16.10
N PRO A 425 -21.92 -29.11 -14.76
CA PRO A 425 -23.13 -29.20 -13.95
C PRO A 425 -23.98 -27.94 -14.15
N GLY A 426 -24.86 -27.96 -15.14
CA GLY A 426 -25.92 -26.99 -15.29
C GLY A 426 -27.01 -27.26 -14.25
N LEU A 427 -27.37 -26.24 -13.47
CA LEU A 427 -28.52 -26.28 -12.57
C LEU A 427 -29.79 -26.63 -13.36
N SER A 428 -30.53 -27.64 -12.90
CA SER A 428 -31.73 -28.11 -13.60
C SER A 428 -32.76 -26.98 -13.76
N GLY A 429 -33.50 -26.97 -14.86
CA GLY A 429 -34.56 -25.98 -15.12
C GLY A 429 -35.62 -25.90 -14.01
N GLY A 430 -35.73 -26.92 -13.14
CA GLY A 430 -36.57 -26.88 -11.94
C GLY A 430 -36.05 -25.97 -10.82
N SER A 431 -34.73 -25.80 -10.70
CA SER A 431 -34.10 -24.91 -9.71
C SER A 431 -34.22 -23.43 -10.11
N ILE A 432 -34.15 -23.15 -11.43
CA ILE A 432 -34.35 -21.80 -11.98
C ILE A 432 -35.81 -21.36 -11.85
N ALA A 433 -36.77 -22.28 -12.04
CA ALA A 433 -38.19 -21.98 -11.85
C ALA A 433 -38.57 -21.69 -10.38
N GLY A 434 -37.92 -22.36 -9.41
CA GLY A 434 -38.16 -22.15 -7.98
C GLY A 434 -37.72 -20.77 -7.46
N ILE A 435 -36.58 -20.27 -7.94
CA ILE A 435 -36.03 -18.97 -7.51
C ILE A 435 -36.91 -17.82 -8.00
N VAL A 436 -37.43 -17.88 -9.23
CA VAL A 436 -38.27 -16.82 -9.80
C VAL A 436 -39.61 -16.69 -9.06
N VAL A 437 -40.24 -17.80 -8.67
CA VAL A 437 -41.49 -17.77 -7.88
C VAL A 437 -41.24 -17.28 -6.45
N GLY A 438 -40.10 -17.65 -5.85
CA GLY A 438 -39.71 -17.19 -4.51
C GLY A 438 -39.45 -15.69 -4.43
N VAL A 439 -38.79 -15.10 -5.43
CA VAL A 439 -38.50 -13.65 -5.47
C VAL A 439 -39.77 -12.83 -5.65
N VAL A 440 -40.69 -13.26 -6.53
CA VAL A 440 -41.97 -12.55 -6.72
C VAL A 440 -42.84 -12.61 -5.45
N GLY A 441 -42.87 -13.74 -4.75
CA GLY A 441 -43.55 -13.88 -3.47
C GLY A 441 -42.92 -13.04 -2.36
N GLY A 442 -41.60 -13.03 -2.26
CA GLY A 442 -40.84 -12.27 -1.25
C GLY A 442 -40.99 -10.76 -1.39
N VAL A 443 -40.93 -10.24 -2.63
CA VAL A 443 -41.11 -8.80 -2.90
C VAL A 443 -42.53 -8.34 -2.60
N ALA A 444 -43.55 -9.17 -2.87
CA ALA A 444 -44.93 -8.85 -2.53
C ALA A 444 -45.15 -8.74 -1.01
N ILE A 445 -44.56 -9.65 -0.23
CA ILE A 445 -44.67 -9.66 1.23
C ILE A 445 -43.91 -8.47 1.85
N LEU A 446 -42.71 -8.15 1.35
CA LEU A 446 -41.95 -6.98 1.78
C LEU A 446 -42.66 -5.66 1.44
N GLY A 447 -43.28 -5.58 0.25
CA GLY A 447 -44.08 -4.42 -0.16
C GLY A 447 -45.29 -4.19 0.75
N ILE A 448 -46.03 -5.25 1.11
CA ILE A 448 -47.16 -5.16 2.04
C ILE A 448 -46.68 -4.79 3.45
N GLY A 449 -45.54 -5.34 3.90
CA GLY A 449 -44.93 -5.01 5.19
C GLY A 449 -44.55 -3.53 5.30
N LEU A 450 -43.86 -3.00 4.29
CA LEU A 450 -43.48 -1.58 4.23
C LEU A 450 -44.71 -0.67 4.13
N PHE A 451 -45.72 -1.03 3.33
CA PHE A 451 -46.95 -0.26 3.22
C PHE A 451 -47.70 -0.15 4.55
N LEU A 452 -47.80 -1.25 5.31
CA LEU A 452 -48.44 -1.23 6.63
C LEU A 452 -47.62 -0.48 7.69
N TYR A 453 -46.29 -0.50 7.57
CA TYR A 453 -45.39 0.27 8.43
C TYR A 453 -45.55 1.79 8.21
N PHE A 454 -45.53 2.24 6.95
CA PHE A 454 -45.71 3.66 6.64
C PHE A 454 -47.11 4.17 6.94
N ARG A 455 -48.14 3.30 6.95
CA ARG A 455 -49.50 3.69 7.37
C ARG A 455 -49.67 3.82 8.88
N ARG A 456 -48.70 3.40 9.69
CA ARG A 456 -48.72 3.51 11.16
C ARG A 456 -47.90 4.67 11.70
N LEU A 457 -47.17 5.39 10.85
CA LEU A 457 -46.46 6.60 11.27
C LEU A 457 -47.42 7.79 11.31
N PRO A 458 -47.65 8.41 12.49
CA PRO A 458 -48.47 9.61 12.59
C PRO A 458 -47.78 10.78 11.88
N SER A 459 -48.51 11.40 10.94
CA SER A 459 -48.04 12.53 10.12
C SER A 459 -47.83 13.76 11.01
N ASN A 460 -46.60 13.99 11.44
CA ASN A 460 -46.22 15.18 12.19
C ASN A 460 -45.87 16.30 11.19
N ASN A 461 -46.90 16.99 10.70
CA ASN A 461 -46.74 18.15 9.83
C ASN A 461 -46.16 19.32 10.63
N LYS A 462 -44.90 19.70 10.36
CA LYS A 462 -44.40 21.04 10.65
C LYS A 462 -44.00 21.72 9.33
N PRO A 463 -44.47 22.95 9.05
CA PRO A 463 -44.15 23.68 7.82
C PRO A 463 -42.74 24.28 7.86
N PRO A 464 -42.14 24.59 6.69
CA PRO A 464 -40.79 25.14 6.59
C PRO A 464 -40.79 26.64 6.95
N TYR A 465 -39.83 27.08 7.76
CA TYR A 465 -39.63 28.49 8.06
C TYR A 465 -38.72 29.15 7.01
N SER A 466 -39.17 30.30 6.54
CA SER A 466 -38.60 31.14 5.49
C SER A 466 -37.38 31.95 5.95
N LEU A 467 -36.48 32.20 5.00
CA LEU A 467 -35.33 33.08 5.09
C LEU A 467 -35.75 34.51 4.69
N ALA A 468 -35.57 35.50 5.57
CA ALA A 468 -35.28 36.92 5.31
C ALA A 468 -35.58 37.80 6.54
N GLN A 469 -34.57 38.52 7.05
CA GLN A 469 -34.44 39.98 6.91
C GLN A 469 -33.57 40.59 8.04
N GLU A 470 -32.72 41.53 7.61
CA GLU A 470 -31.66 42.25 8.30
C GLU A 470 -32.07 43.15 9.48
N LEU A 471 -31.09 43.51 10.33
CA LEU A 471 -30.49 44.86 10.53
C LEU A 471 -30.21 45.28 12.00
N HIS A 472 -29.01 45.87 12.18
CA HIS A 472 -28.50 46.78 13.24
C HIS A 472 -27.66 46.25 14.43
N GLY A 473 -26.35 46.58 14.40
CA GLY A 473 -25.74 47.50 15.40
C GLY A 473 -24.71 46.94 16.41
N SER A 474 -23.41 47.16 16.10
CA SER A 474 -22.12 47.14 16.86
C SER A 474 -22.10 47.40 18.40
N PRO A 475 -20.98 47.16 19.16
CA PRO A 475 -19.57 47.12 18.72
C PRO A 475 -18.62 46.04 19.33
N GLU A 476 -17.38 46.08 18.82
CA GLU A 476 -16.17 45.29 19.11
C GLU A 476 -15.90 44.94 20.59
N VAL A 477 -15.51 43.68 20.81
CA VAL A 477 -14.64 43.25 21.91
C VAL A 477 -13.71 42.13 21.39
N LEU A 478 -12.40 42.41 21.31
CA LEU A 478 -11.33 41.41 21.44
C LEU A 478 -11.05 41.22 22.94
N PRO A 479 -10.55 40.08 23.46
CA PRO A 479 -9.46 39.30 22.86
C PRO A 479 -9.50 37.76 23.09
N GLU A 480 -8.41 37.14 22.62
CA GLU A 480 -7.69 36.02 23.26
C GLU A 480 -7.79 34.64 22.59
N VAL A 481 -6.65 34.27 22.01
CA VAL A 481 -6.33 33.01 21.37
C VAL A 481 -5.95 32.01 22.45
N SER A 482 -6.74 30.95 22.60
CA SER A 482 -6.28 29.66 23.14
C SER A 482 -7.23 28.58 22.63
N GLY A 483 -6.81 27.86 21.60
CA GLY A 483 -7.56 26.76 20.98
C GLY A 483 -6.81 25.45 21.18
N GLN A 484 -6.99 24.84 22.35
CA GLN A 484 -6.64 23.45 22.62
C GLN A 484 -7.82 22.60 22.15
N TYR A 485 -7.75 22.04 20.94
CA TYR A 485 -8.80 21.14 20.44
C TYR A 485 -8.41 19.68 20.71
N HIS A 486 -8.97 19.15 21.80
CA HIS A 486 -9.12 17.71 22.00
C HIS A 486 -10.32 17.22 21.20
N TYR A 487 -10.12 16.32 20.24
CA TYR A 487 -11.20 15.52 19.68
C TYR A 487 -11.40 14.29 20.57
N THR A 488 -12.57 14.20 21.20
CA THR A 488 -13.08 12.97 21.81
C THR A 488 -14.24 12.50 20.96
N TYR A 489 -14.22 11.23 20.56
CA TYR A 489 -15.32 10.57 19.88
C TYR A 489 -16.28 10.04 20.94
N GLU A 490 -17.48 10.61 20.99
CA GLU A 490 -18.59 10.10 21.80
C GLU A 490 -19.44 9.19 20.90
N MET A 491 -19.49 7.89 21.22
CA MET A 491 -20.38 6.93 20.57
C MET A 491 -21.67 6.81 21.37
N ASP A 492 -22.79 7.25 20.78
CA ASP A 492 -24.14 7.06 21.31
C ASP A 492 -24.51 5.57 21.29
N GLY A 493 -24.29 4.90 22.44
CA GLY A 493 -24.76 3.56 22.72
C GLY A 493 -26.16 3.58 23.34
N ASN A 494 -27.20 3.53 22.50
CA ASN A 494 -28.58 3.40 22.97
C ASN A 494 -28.86 1.92 23.35
N THR A 495 -28.80 1.61 24.65
CA THR A 495 -29.19 0.32 25.21
C THR A 495 -30.66 0.33 25.60
N LEU A 496 -31.48 -0.42 24.89
CA LEU A 496 -32.82 -0.81 25.34
C LEU A 496 -32.72 -2.15 26.09
N THR A 497 -33.00 -2.09 27.38
CA THR A 497 -33.22 -3.24 28.25
C THR A 497 -34.55 -3.92 27.93
N ARG A 498 -34.55 -5.26 27.89
CA ARG A 498 -35.76 -6.05 28.13
C ARG A 498 -35.43 -7.39 28.80
N ASN A 499 -36.07 -7.54 29.97
CA ASN A 499 -36.14 -8.66 30.92
C ASN A 499 -34.97 -8.85 31.88
#